data_AF-A0A2R6NS95-F1
#
_entry.id   AF-A0A2R6NS95-F1
#
_cell.length_a   1.000
_cell.length_b   1.000
_cell.length_c   1.000
_cell.angle_alpha   90.00
_cell.angle_beta   90.00
_cell.angle_gamma   90.00
#
_symmetry.space_group_name_H-M   'P 1'
#
loop_
_entity.id
_entity.type
_entity.pdbx_description
1 polymer ?
#
loop_
_entity_poly.entity_id
_entity_poly.type
_entity_poly.pdbx_seq_one_letter_code
_entity_poly.pdbx_strand_id
1 'polypeptide(L)'
;MGMGGVPPPTTPALWRSMIEHTREWLSPISSLTLRLVENVPISYSFIADIVNTHGSTLTHIAMLDCGVGVDSVRAIATRCPELERLAVHIPAKDVVRNRHRKTLQTLTDVSDAHTTHGMHRTLTRDNVKTIMKMVPKLTKLTSDGRVWTCDKRADWGDAGFKLKLQKRKNMCPSYWFLPPWA
;
A
#
# COMPACT_ATOMS: atom_id res chain seq x y z
N MET A 1 15.51 24.08 -29.62
CA MET A 1 14.12 23.58 -29.66
C MET A 1 13.85 22.85 -28.35
N GLY A 2 13.26 23.55 -27.37
CA GLY A 2 12.85 22.92 -26.11
C GLY A 2 11.52 22.21 -26.32
N MET A 3 11.47 20.90 -26.12
CA MET A 3 10.20 20.20 -26.06
C MET A 3 9.40 20.75 -24.87
N GLY A 4 8.28 21.41 -25.16
CA GLY A 4 7.31 21.79 -24.14
C GLY A 4 6.76 20.53 -23.50
N GLY A 5 7.28 20.19 -22.32
CA GLY A 5 6.77 19.09 -21.52
C GLY A 5 5.32 19.36 -21.15
N VAL A 6 4.42 18.50 -21.61
CA VAL A 6 3.03 18.49 -21.15
C VAL A 6 3.07 18.36 -19.63
N PRO A 7 2.40 19.26 -18.86
CA PRO A 7 2.37 19.15 -17.41
C PRO A 7 1.82 17.76 -17.03
N PRO A 8 2.39 17.10 -16.02
CA PRO A 8 1.93 15.79 -15.62
C PRO A 8 0.42 15.84 -15.31
N PRO A 9 -0.33 14.78 -15.64
CA PRO A 9 -1.76 14.73 -15.39
C PRO A 9 -2.01 15.08 -13.92
N THR A 10 -2.73 16.17 -13.70
CA THR A 10 -3.11 16.59 -12.36
C THR A 10 -4.24 15.69 -11.87
N THR A 11 -4.21 15.38 -10.58
CA THR A 11 -5.32 14.71 -9.89
C THR A 11 -6.64 15.39 -10.27
N PRO A 12 -7.65 14.65 -10.79
CA PRO A 12 -8.90 15.26 -11.25
C PRO A 12 -9.55 16.13 -10.16
N ALA A 13 -10.00 17.34 -10.54
CA ALA A 13 -10.65 18.28 -9.61
C ALA A 13 -11.80 17.62 -8.82
N LEU A 14 -12.50 16.69 -9.47
CA LEU A 14 -13.55 15.87 -8.87
C LEU A 14 -13.12 15.18 -7.56
N TRP A 15 -11.90 14.66 -7.47
CA TRP A 15 -11.47 13.91 -6.28
C TRP A 15 -11.23 14.82 -5.07
N ARG A 16 -10.78 16.06 -5.30
CA ARG A 16 -10.69 17.05 -4.22
C ARG A 16 -12.08 17.40 -3.70
N SER A 17 -13.02 17.65 -4.61
CA SER A 17 -14.41 17.92 -4.22
C SER A 17 -14.99 16.77 -3.40
N MET A 18 -14.75 15.51 -3.77
CA MET A 18 -15.20 14.37 -2.96
C MET A 18 -14.63 14.40 -1.52
N ILE A 19 -13.34 14.71 -1.36
CA ILE A 19 -12.72 14.82 -0.02
C ILE A 19 -13.33 15.98 0.76
N GLU A 20 -13.53 17.13 0.13
CA GLU A 20 -14.17 18.30 0.74
C GLU A 20 -15.58 17.98 1.22
N HIS A 21 -16.40 17.31 0.40
CA HIS A 21 -17.75 16.90 0.79
C HIS A 21 -17.72 15.92 1.98
N THR A 22 -16.79 14.96 1.98
CA THR A 22 -16.67 14.02 3.11
C THR A 22 -16.26 14.71 4.41
N ARG A 23 -15.50 15.80 4.31
CA ARG A 23 -15.16 16.68 5.44
C ARG A 23 -16.37 17.46 5.91
N GLU A 24 -17.12 18.07 4.99
CA GLU A 24 -18.31 18.87 5.27
C GLU A 24 -19.41 18.04 5.95
N TRP A 25 -19.58 16.79 5.53
CA TRP A 25 -20.56 15.88 6.11
C TRP A 25 -20.14 15.30 7.47
N LEU A 26 -18.97 15.67 7.98
CA LEU A 26 -18.42 15.18 9.26
C LEU A 26 -18.38 13.64 9.33
N SER A 27 -18.22 12.98 8.18
CA SER A 27 -18.22 11.53 8.07
C SER A 27 -16.77 11.03 8.02
N PRO A 28 -16.20 10.60 9.16
CA PRO A 28 -14.82 10.12 9.17
C PRO A 28 -14.66 8.89 8.29
N ILE A 29 -13.69 8.93 7.38
CA ILE A 29 -13.38 7.76 6.54
C ILE A 29 -12.38 6.88 7.30
N SER A 30 -12.74 5.62 7.49
CA SER A 30 -11.86 4.60 8.05
C SER A 30 -11.12 3.79 6.98
N SER A 31 -11.68 3.69 5.77
CA SER A 31 -11.12 2.91 4.67
C SER A 31 -11.23 3.66 3.36
N LEU A 32 -10.10 3.82 2.67
CA LEU A 32 -10.01 4.43 1.35
C LEU A 32 -9.38 3.43 0.37
N THR A 33 -10.09 3.16 -0.73
CA THR A 33 -9.54 2.42 -1.88
C THR A 33 -9.70 3.29 -3.12
N LEU A 34 -8.57 3.65 -3.72
CA LEU A 34 -8.52 4.31 -5.02
C LEU A 34 -7.96 3.32 -6.03
N ARG A 35 -8.67 3.12 -7.13
CA ARG A 35 -8.23 2.30 -8.27
C ARG A 35 -8.43 3.08 -9.54
N LEU A 36 -7.38 3.17 -10.33
CA LEU A 36 -7.41 3.84 -11.63
C LEU A 36 -7.30 2.83 -12.75
N VAL A 37 -7.76 3.21 -13.93
CA VAL A 37 -7.65 2.37 -15.13
C VAL A 37 -6.20 2.31 -15.62
N GLU A 38 -5.47 3.40 -15.42
CA GLU A 38 -4.08 3.57 -15.83
C GLU A 38 -3.23 3.98 -14.63
N ASN A 39 -1.93 3.71 -14.68
CA ASN A 39 -0.96 4.11 -13.66
C ASN A 39 -0.73 5.63 -13.69
N VAL A 40 -1.72 6.38 -13.20
CA VAL A 40 -1.68 7.84 -13.15
C VAL A 40 -0.93 8.26 -11.88
N PRO A 41 0.05 9.18 -11.98
CA PRO A 41 0.73 9.72 -10.82
C PRO A 41 -0.24 10.53 -9.96
N ILE A 42 -0.27 10.23 -8.66
CA ILE A 42 -1.07 10.94 -7.67
C ILE A 42 -0.24 12.06 -7.06
N SER A 43 -0.75 13.30 -7.09
CA SER A 43 -0.05 14.43 -6.50
C SER A 43 0.09 14.27 -4.98
N TYR A 44 1.21 14.76 -4.44
CA TYR A 44 1.42 14.82 -2.99
C TYR A 44 0.34 15.63 -2.27
N SER A 45 -0.10 16.75 -2.87
CA SER A 45 -1.15 17.61 -2.30
C SER A 45 -2.45 16.85 -2.04
N PHE A 46 -2.88 16.01 -2.98
CA PHE A 46 -4.09 15.21 -2.81
C PHE A 46 -3.98 14.23 -1.62
N ILE A 47 -2.83 13.56 -1.49
CA ILE A 47 -2.58 12.66 -0.37
C ILE A 47 -2.52 13.44 0.95
N ALA A 48 -1.91 14.62 0.95
CA ALA A 48 -1.87 15.49 2.11
C ALA A 48 -3.29 15.91 2.54
N ASP A 49 -4.16 16.26 1.60
CA ASP A 49 -5.55 16.65 1.88
C ASP A 49 -6.34 15.49 2.52
N ILE A 50 -6.22 14.27 1.97
CA ILE A 50 -6.84 13.06 2.55
C ILE A 50 -6.37 12.86 3.98
N VAL A 51 -5.04 12.87 4.16
CA VAL A 51 -4.41 12.53 5.43
C VAL A 51 -4.64 13.62 6.48
N ASN A 52 -4.75 14.89 6.08
CA ASN A 52 -5.11 15.98 6.99
C ASN A 52 -6.57 15.90 7.43
N THR A 53 -7.44 15.45 6.55
CA THR A 53 -8.87 15.40 6.81
C THR A 53 -9.26 14.15 7.61
N HIS A 54 -8.72 13.00 7.24
CA HIS A 54 -9.16 11.68 7.73
C HIS A 54 -8.04 10.88 8.41
N GLY A 55 -6.84 11.44 8.58
CA GLY A 55 -5.67 10.71 9.07
C GLY A 55 -5.91 10.00 10.41
N SER A 56 -6.58 10.65 11.37
CA SER A 56 -6.88 10.08 12.69
C SER A 56 -7.78 8.84 12.64
N THR A 57 -8.59 8.67 11.60
CA THR A 57 -9.58 7.59 11.48
C THR A 57 -9.20 6.53 10.45
N LEU A 58 -8.27 6.85 9.55
CA LEU A 58 -7.85 5.94 8.47
C LEU A 58 -7.13 4.70 9.02
N THR A 59 -7.79 3.57 8.89
CA THR A 59 -7.28 2.22 9.23
C THR A 59 -6.83 1.46 7.98
N HIS A 60 -7.42 1.75 6.82
CA HIS A 60 -7.18 1.04 5.57
C HIS A 60 -6.95 2.01 4.41
N ILE A 61 -5.82 1.87 3.71
CA ILE A 61 -5.55 2.62 2.48
C ILE A 61 -5.07 1.66 1.40
N ALA A 62 -5.72 1.71 0.25
CA ALA A 62 -5.30 1.02 -0.97
C ALA A 62 -5.27 1.99 -2.15
N MET A 63 -4.12 2.07 -2.81
CA MET A 63 -3.89 2.89 -4.01
C MET A 63 -3.46 1.96 -5.13
N LEU A 64 -4.45 1.40 -5.83
CA LEU A 64 -4.31 0.40 -6.87
C LEU A 64 -4.12 1.09 -8.21
N ASP A 65 -3.15 0.63 -9.00
CA ASP A 65 -2.88 1.21 -10.33
C ASP A 65 -2.62 2.73 -10.22
N CYS A 66 -1.99 3.17 -9.12
CA CYS A 66 -1.72 4.57 -8.81
C CYS A 66 -0.22 4.81 -8.64
N GLY A 67 0.31 5.86 -9.27
CA GLY A 67 1.69 6.29 -9.08
C GLY A 67 1.83 7.13 -7.81
N VAL A 68 2.12 6.50 -6.66
CA VAL A 68 2.26 7.21 -5.38
C VAL A 68 3.73 7.47 -5.07
N GLY A 69 4.10 8.75 -4.94
CA GLY A 69 5.46 9.16 -4.58
C GLY A 69 5.86 8.76 -3.16
N VAL A 70 7.17 8.63 -2.92
CA VAL A 70 7.75 8.23 -1.61
C VAL A 70 7.31 9.18 -0.49
N ASP A 71 7.26 10.48 -0.74
CA ASP A 71 6.85 11.46 0.27
C ASP A 71 5.36 11.34 0.62
N SER A 72 4.52 10.94 -0.34
CA SER A 72 3.11 10.63 -0.09
C SER A 72 2.94 9.37 0.77
N VAL A 73 3.69 8.31 0.47
CA VAL A 73 3.73 7.10 1.30
C VAL A 73 4.24 7.45 2.70
N ARG A 74 5.25 8.33 2.81
CA ARG A 74 5.74 8.83 4.09
C ARG A 74 4.67 9.65 4.81
N ALA A 75 3.91 10.52 4.15
CA ALA A 75 2.86 11.31 4.79
C ALA A 75 1.72 10.44 5.32
N ILE A 76 1.28 9.45 4.53
CA ILE A 76 0.35 8.40 4.99
C ILE A 76 0.97 7.70 6.19
N ALA A 77 2.23 7.27 6.06
CA ALA A 77 2.96 6.61 7.13
C ALA A 77 3.29 7.53 8.34
N THR A 78 3.14 8.82 8.16
CA THR A 78 3.19 9.95 9.07
C THR A 78 2.07 10.02 10.10
N ARG A 79 0.90 10.19 9.50
CA ARG A 79 -0.20 10.97 10.05
C ARG A 79 -1.47 10.13 10.21
N CYS A 80 -1.42 8.86 9.79
CA CYS A 80 -2.49 7.90 10.03
C CYS A 80 -2.12 6.96 11.19
N PRO A 81 -2.34 7.32 12.48
CA PRO A 81 -1.90 6.52 13.62
C PRO A 81 -2.59 5.15 13.68
N GLU A 82 -3.84 5.05 13.24
CA GLU A 82 -4.65 3.83 13.28
C GLU A 82 -4.47 2.94 12.03
N LEU A 83 -3.53 3.26 11.13
CA LEU A 83 -3.37 2.53 9.87
C LEU A 83 -2.93 1.08 10.09
N GLU A 84 -3.84 0.14 9.82
CA GLU A 84 -3.64 -1.30 9.93
C GLU A 84 -3.24 -1.95 8.61
N ARG A 85 -3.78 -1.45 7.48
CA ARG A 85 -3.53 -2.01 6.15
C ARG A 85 -3.14 -0.93 5.15
N LEU A 86 -2.00 -1.13 4.49
CA LEU A 86 -1.51 -0.25 3.43
C LEU A 86 -1.23 -1.08 2.18
N ALA A 87 -1.89 -0.73 1.07
CA ALA A 87 -1.65 -1.30 -0.25
C ALA A 87 -1.24 -0.19 -1.21
N VAL A 88 0.05 -0.12 -1.55
CA VAL A 88 0.65 0.89 -2.44
C VAL A 88 1.79 0.24 -3.21
N HIS A 89 2.24 0.84 -4.31
CA HIS A 89 3.51 0.44 -4.91
C HIS A 89 4.65 0.70 -3.91
N ILE A 90 5.40 -0.33 -3.52
CA ILE A 90 6.41 -0.24 -2.47
C ILE A 90 7.81 -0.03 -3.05
N PRO A 91 8.39 1.18 -2.94
CA PRO A 91 9.83 1.32 -3.11
C PRO A 91 10.51 0.68 -1.90
N ALA A 92 11.04 -0.54 -2.09
CA ALA A 92 11.61 -1.40 -1.04
C ALA A 92 12.63 -0.71 -0.11
N LYS A 93 13.28 0.36 -0.57
CA LYS A 93 14.29 1.10 0.18
C LYS A 93 13.71 2.14 1.16
N ASP A 94 12.48 2.61 0.95
CA ASP A 94 11.99 3.83 1.63
C ASP A 94 10.97 3.56 2.73
N VAL A 95 10.19 2.48 2.62
CA VAL A 95 9.24 2.07 3.68
C VAL A 95 9.96 1.78 5.01
N VAL A 96 11.24 1.44 4.92
CA VAL A 96 12.17 1.09 6.00
C VAL A 96 12.34 2.19 7.05
N ARG A 97 12.22 3.47 6.68
CA ARG A 97 12.60 4.57 7.58
C ARG A 97 11.55 4.93 8.64
N ASN A 98 10.31 4.47 8.51
CA ASN A 98 9.22 4.85 9.41
C ASN A 98 9.05 3.85 10.58
N ARG A 99 9.98 3.90 11.54
CA ARG A 99 10.03 3.00 12.73
C ARG A 99 8.88 3.17 13.73
N HIS A 100 8.05 4.20 13.60
CA HIS A 100 7.09 4.59 14.65
C HIS A 100 5.69 3.98 14.50
N ARG A 101 5.48 3.07 13.54
CA ARG A 101 4.15 2.50 13.30
C ARG A 101 3.85 1.31 14.19
N LYS A 102 3.08 1.59 15.24
CA LYS A 102 2.60 0.59 16.20
C LYS A 102 1.35 -0.15 15.74
N THR A 103 0.76 0.15 14.58
CA THR A 103 -0.56 -0.40 14.18
C THR A 103 -0.55 -1.15 12.86
N LEU A 104 0.40 -0.87 11.95
CA LEU A 104 0.42 -1.48 10.63
C LEU A 104 0.63 -3.01 10.71
N GLN A 105 -0.38 -3.76 10.29
CA GLN A 105 -0.42 -5.23 10.31
C GLN A 105 -0.17 -5.85 8.94
N THR A 106 -0.72 -5.21 7.89
CA THR A 106 -0.64 -5.71 6.52
C THR A 106 -0.05 -4.65 5.59
N LEU A 107 0.95 -5.05 4.83
CA LEU A 107 1.57 -4.24 3.78
C LEU A 107 1.48 -5.00 2.46
N THR A 108 0.88 -4.38 1.44
CA THR A 108 0.72 -4.99 0.12
C THR A 108 1.38 -4.12 -0.92
N ASP A 109 2.35 -4.69 -1.62
CA ASP A 109 2.89 -4.13 -2.85
C ASP A 109 1.93 -4.43 -3.99
N VAL A 110 1.36 -3.39 -4.57
CA VAL A 110 0.39 -3.48 -5.68
C VAL A 110 1.04 -3.19 -7.03
N SER A 111 2.36 -3.39 -7.14
CA SER A 111 3.06 -3.40 -8.42
C SER A 111 2.35 -4.35 -9.39
N ASP A 112 1.93 -3.82 -10.54
CA ASP A 112 1.37 -4.64 -11.59
C ASP A 112 2.51 -5.42 -12.27
N ALA A 113 2.45 -6.74 -12.13
CA ALA A 113 3.41 -7.67 -12.71
C ALA A 113 3.32 -7.72 -14.24
N HIS A 114 2.26 -7.18 -14.85
CA HIS A 114 1.97 -7.37 -16.28
C HIS A 114 2.20 -6.14 -17.17
N THR A 115 2.19 -4.91 -16.64
CA THR A 115 2.30 -3.69 -17.48
C THR A 115 3.72 -3.19 -17.70
N THR A 116 4.72 -3.76 -17.02
CA THR A 116 6.10 -3.30 -17.14
C THR A 116 6.99 -4.47 -17.53
N HIS A 117 7.38 -4.53 -18.81
CA HIS A 117 8.46 -5.40 -19.32
C HIS A 117 9.85 -5.05 -18.74
N GLY A 118 9.91 -4.24 -17.68
CA GLY A 118 11.13 -3.89 -16.97
C GLY A 118 11.48 -4.91 -15.91
N MET A 119 12.76 -4.94 -15.51
CA MET A 119 13.28 -5.80 -14.46
C MET A 119 12.68 -5.41 -13.09
N HIS A 120 11.51 -5.96 -12.77
CA HIS A 120 10.86 -5.80 -11.47
C HIS A 120 11.76 -6.35 -10.37
N ARG A 121 12.14 -5.49 -9.43
CA ARG A 121 12.91 -5.92 -8.26
C ARG A 121 11.96 -6.59 -7.29
N THR A 122 11.78 -7.91 -7.44
CA THR A 122 11.04 -8.70 -6.47
C THR A 122 11.66 -8.53 -5.08
N LEU A 123 10.82 -8.37 -4.05
CA LEU A 123 11.30 -8.29 -2.69
C LEU A 123 12.04 -9.58 -2.29
N THR A 124 13.31 -9.43 -1.91
CA THR A 124 14.12 -10.52 -1.38
C THR A 124 13.69 -10.87 0.05
N ARG A 125 14.00 -12.09 0.48
CA ARG A 125 13.73 -12.55 1.85
C ARG A 125 14.33 -11.61 2.91
N ASP A 126 15.54 -11.10 2.66
CA ASP A 126 16.25 -10.20 3.58
C ASP A 126 15.59 -8.82 3.65
N ASN A 127 15.11 -8.29 2.52
CA ASN A 127 14.33 -7.05 2.51
C ASN A 127 13.05 -7.21 3.33
N VAL A 128 12.32 -8.31 3.14
CA VAL A 128 11.09 -8.61 3.90
C VAL A 128 11.39 -8.76 5.39
N LYS A 129 12.44 -9.52 5.75
CA LYS A 129 12.90 -9.68 7.14
C LYS A 129 13.22 -8.32 7.76
N THR A 130 13.93 -7.47 7.04
CA THR A 130 14.29 -6.12 7.49
C THR A 130 13.03 -5.29 7.74
N ILE A 131 12.13 -5.20 6.75
CA ILE A 131 10.85 -4.46 6.86
C ILE A 131 10.03 -4.93 8.08
N MET A 132 9.85 -6.24 8.25
CA MET A 132 9.09 -6.82 9.36
C MET A 132 9.75 -6.64 10.74
N LYS A 133 11.09 -6.54 10.80
CA LYS A 133 11.82 -6.18 12.03
C LYS A 133 11.62 -4.71 12.40
N MET A 134 11.50 -3.82 11.41
CA MET A 134 11.32 -2.37 11.65
C MET A 134 9.88 -1.96 11.93
N VAL A 135 8.91 -2.77 11.52
CA VAL A 135 7.49 -2.56 11.82
C VAL A 135 7.01 -3.70 12.72
N PRO A 136 7.09 -3.55 14.06
CA PRO A 136 6.90 -4.66 15.00
C PRO A 136 5.52 -5.32 14.93
N LYS A 137 4.46 -4.60 14.55
CA LYS A 137 3.12 -5.18 14.37
C LYS A 137 2.84 -5.76 12.98
N LEU A 138 3.75 -5.62 12.02
CA LEU A 138 3.54 -6.14 10.67
C LEU A 138 3.58 -7.67 10.67
N THR A 139 2.43 -8.31 10.44
CA THR A 139 2.29 -9.77 10.43
C THR A 139 2.28 -10.33 9.02
N LYS A 140 1.86 -9.52 8.03
CA LYS A 140 1.67 -9.93 6.65
C LYS A 140 2.26 -8.91 5.67
N LEU A 141 3.06 -9.41 4.73
CA LEU A 141 3.55 -8.64 3.59
C LEU A 141 3.21 -9.38 2.30
N THR A 142 2.54 -8.73 1.35
CA THR A 142 2.21 -9.31 0.04
C THR A 142 2.96 -8.54 -1.04
N SER A 143 3.64 -9.22 -1.97
CA SER A 143 4.30 -8.59 -3.14
C SER A 143 4.49 -9.64 -4.23
N ASP A 144 4.25 -9.27 -5.49
CA ASP A 144 4.42 -10.17 -6.66
C ASP A 144 3.74 -11.53 -6.49
N GLY A 145 2.48 -11.52 -6.02
CA GLY A 145 1.70 -12.74 -5.72
C GLY A 145 2.23 -13.60 -4.57
N ARG A 146 3.34 -13.22 -3.92
CA ARG A 146 3.93 -13.89 -2.77
C ARG A 146 3.38 -13.29 -1.49
N VAL A 147 2.96 -14.15 -0.56
CA VAL A 147 2.52 -13.75 0.77
C VAL A 147 3.56 -14.20 1.78
N TRP A 148 4.18 -13.23 2.42
CA TRP A 148 5.12 -13.40 3.51
C TRP A 148 4.37 -13.19 4.82
N THR A 149 4.52 -14.15 5.73
CA THR A 149 3.95 -14.08 7.08
C THR A 149 5.06 -14.28 8.10
N CYS A 150 4.99 -13.53 9.20
CA CYS A 150 5.92 -13.70 10.32
C CYS A 150 5.12 -14.10 11.55
N ASP A 151 5.50 -15.20 12.17
CA ASP A 151 5.08 -15.51 13.54
C ASP A 151 6.03 -14.76 14.50
N LYS A 152 5.47 -13.85 15.29
CA LYS A 152 6.20 -12.97 16.20
C LYS A 152 5.91 -13.43 17.62
N ARG A 153 6.48 -14.57 18.01
CA ARG A 153 6.44 -15.02 19.41
C ARG A 153 7.22 -14.02 20.29
N ALA A 154 6.88 -13.94 21.57
CA ALA A 154 7.44 -12.97 22.52
C ALA A 154 8.98 -13.01 22.62
N ASP A 155 9.59 -14.13 22.23
CA ASP A 155 11.01 -14.44 22.36
C ASP A 155 11.78 -13.97 21.12
N TRP A 156 11.83 -12.65 20.89
CA TRP A 156 12.43 -11.96 19.73
C TRP A 156 13.97 -12.05 19.61
N GLY A 157 14.59 -13.11 20.13
CA GLY A 157 15.98 -13.43 19.80
C GLY A 157 16.13 -13.68 18.29
N ASP A 158 17.35 -13.55 17.74
CA ASP A 158 17.61 -13.77 16.30
C ASP A 158 17.22 -15.19 15.82
N ALA A 159 17.07 -16.14 16.74
CA ALA A 159 16.59 -17.50 16.50
C ALA A 159 15.05 -17.61 16.35
N GLY A 160 14.27 -16.61 16.79
CA GLY A 160 12.81 -16.67 16.86
C GLY A 160 12.07 -16.14 15.61
N PHE A 161 12.75 -15.44 14.70
CA PHE A 161 12.11 -14.84 13.52
C PHE A 161 11.82 -15.90 12.43
N LYS A 162 10.64 -16.51 12.47
CA LYS A 162 10.21 -17.51 11.48
C LYS A 162 9.39 -16.85 10.37
N LEU A 163 10.07 -16.49 9.29
CA LEU A 163 9.44 -16.01 8.07
C LEU A 163 8.91 -17.19 7.24
N LYS A 164 7.60 -17.24 7.04
CA LYS A 164 6.93 -18.22 6.18
C LYS A 164 6.51 -17.55 4.87
N LEU A 165 7.08 -18.03 3.78
CA LEU A 165 6.66 -17.69 2.42
C LEU A 165 5.54 -18.64 1.99
N GLN A 166 4.41 -18.09 1.57
CA GLN A 166 3.35 -18.81 0.91
C GLN A 166 3.19 -18.21 -0.49
N LYS A 167 3.43 -19.02 -1.53
CA LYS A 167 2.99 -18.65 -2.88
C LYS A 167 1.47 -18.69 -2.85
N ARG A 168 0.79 -17.62 -3.28
CA ARG A 168 -0.65 -17.73 -3.48
C ARG A 168 -0.88 -18.89 -4.43
N LYS A 169 -1.63 -19.92 -4.00
CA LYS A 169 -2.35 -20.73 -4.96
C LYS A 169 -3.19 -19.73 -5.71
N ASN A 170 -2.92 -19.55 -7.01
CA ASN A 170 -3.92 -18.93 -7.88
C ASN A 170 -5.17 -19.74 -7.60
N MET A 171 -6.14 -19.14 -6.90
CA MET A 171 -7.45 -19.75 -6.84
C MET A 171 -7.80 -19.93 -8.31
N CYS A 172 -8.13 -21.16 -8.73
CA CYS A 172 -8.70 -21.35 -10.06
C CYS A 172 -9.74 -20.25 -10.21
N PRO A 173 -9.72 -19.49 -11.33
CA PRO A 173 -10.71 -18.46 -11.55
C PRO A 173 -12.06 -19.09 -11.20
N SER A 174 -12.68 -18.62 -10.12
CA SER A 174 -14.03 -19.02 -9.82
C SER A 174 -14.83 -18.39 -10.93
N TYR A 175 -14.95 -19.12 -12.04
CA TYR A 175 -15.78 -18.72 -13.13
C TYR A 175 -17.15 -18.54 -12.51
N TRP A 176 -17.64 -17.29 -12.49
CA TRP A 176 -18.90 -16.93 -11.85
C TRP A 176 -20.09 -17.72 -12.43
N PHE A 177 -19.87 -18.37 -13.58
CA PHE A 177 -20.81 -19.24 -14.27
C PHE A 177 -20.65 -20.74 -13.96
N LEU A 178 -19.59 -21.18 -13.25
CA LEU A 178 -19.46 -22.58 -12.83
C LEU A 178 -19.98 -22.74 -11.39
N PRO A 179 -20.88 -23.71 -11.15
CA PRO A 179 -21.35 -23.99 -9.81
C PRO A 179 -20.21 -24.55 -8.94
N PRO A 180 -20.25 -24.34 -7.61
CA PRO A 180 -19.15 -24.66 -6.69
C PRO A 180 -18.87 -26.17 -6.51
N TRP A 181 -19.50 -27.03 -7.31
CA TRP A 181 -19.44 -28.49 -7.23
C TRP A 181 -19.24 -29.17 -8.61
N ALA A 182 -18.91 -28.43 -9.66
CA ALA A 182 -18.56 -28.99 -10.97
C ALA A 182 -17.10 -29.43 -11.04
#